data_AF-A0A1Y0CUR5-F1
#
_entry.id   AF-A0A1Y0CUR5-F1
#
_cell.length_a   1.000
_cell.length_b   1.000
_cell.length_c   1.000
_cell.angle_alpha   90.00
_cell.angle_beta   90.00
_cell.angle_gamma   90.00
#
_symmetry.space_group_name_H-M   'P 1'
#
loop_
_entity.id
_entity.type
_entity.pdbx_description
1 polymer ?
#
loop_
_entity_poly.entity_id
_entity_poly.type
_entity_poly.pdbx_seq_one_letter_code
_entity_poly.pdbx_strand_id
1 'polypeptide(L)'
;MSYRVKIVTYLCWSPKRPLRSSVKVANLTFEPQWPVLLSDSQGGDFSLINNLLELEEHTLWLGCRLIDSLGRVSILSQTNATPLYWHLADELISVSVLNNELKAFAATLGLCCTSKLVIRSVSDAQHLVLWLEQQ
;
A
#
# COMPACT_ATOMS: atom_id res chain seq x y z
N MET A 1 20.62 -6.82 -10.33
CA MET A 1 20.78 -5.43 -10.83
C MET A 1 20.33 -4.50 -9.71
N SER A 2 21.24 -3.69 -9.15
CA SER A 2 20.98 -2.84 -7.98
C SER A 2 20.80 -1.39 -8.45
N TYR A 3 19.58 -0.86 -8.38
CA TYR A 3 19.30 0.52 -8.77
C TYR A 3 19.62 1.45 -7.59
N ARG A 4 20.48 2.46 -7.81
CA ARG A 4 20.77 3.53 -6.83
C ARG A 4 20.20 4.84 -7.34
N VAL A 5 19.34 5.49 -6.57
CA VAL A 5 18.79 6.81 -6.89
C VAL A 5 19.10 7.80 -5.76
N LYS A 6 19.38 9.06 -6.15
CA LYS A 6 19.89 10.14 -5.30
C LYS A 6 18.81 10.67 -4.36
N ILE A 7 19.18 10.86 -3.09
CA ILE A 7 18.33 11.30 -1.98
C ILE A 7 18.43 12.83 -1.82
N VAL A 8 17.28 13.51 -1.66
CA VAL A 8 17.23 14.91 -1.19
C VAL A 8 16.58 14.92 0.20
N THR A 9 17.35 15.36 1.19
CA THR A 9 17.03 15.42 2.62
C THR A 9 16.32 16.71 2.98
N TYR A 10 15.19 16.69 3.71
CA TYR A 10 14.81 17.80 4.61
C TYR A 10 14.00 17.32 5.84
N LEU A 11 14.35 17.90 6.98
CA LEU A 11 13.78 17.76 8.32
C LEU A 11 12.39 18.41 8.43
N CYS A 12 11.44 17.76 9.11
CA CYS A 12 10.63 18.34 10.22
C CYS A 12 9.53 17.38 10.68
N TRP A 13 9.49 17.12 11.99
CA TRP A 13 8.61 16.17 12.66
C TRP A 13 7.27 16.84 13.03
N SER A 14 6.14 16.28 12.59
CA SER A 14 4.81 16.62 13.12
C SER A 14 3.81 15.49 12.82
N PRO A 15 3.04 14.99 13.81
CA PRO A 15 2.27 13.74 13.69
C PRO A 15 0.98 13.83 12.86
N LYS A 16 0.69 14.97 12.21
CA LYS A 16 -0.57 15.21 11.49
C LYS A 16 -0.44 16.06 10.21
N ARG A 17 0.76 16.17 9.62
CA ARG A 17 0.93 16.88 8.34
C ARG A 17 1.37 15.91 7.25
N PRO A 18 0.81 16.03 6.03
CA PRO A 18 1.31 15.28 4.89
C PRO A 18 2.79 15.62 4.73
N LEU A 19 3.64 14.59 4.71
CA LEU A 19 4.99 14.74 4.20
C LEU A 19 4.84 15.05 2.71
N ARG A 20 4.72 16.34 2.38
CA ARG A 20 4.71 16.86 1.01
C ARG A 20 6.12 16.84 0.41
N SER A 21 6.88 15.81 0.75
CA SER A 21 8.00 15.35 -0.04
C SER A 21 7.40 14.37 -1.04
N SER A 22 7.43 14.70 -2.32
CA SER A 22 7.28 13.68 -3.37
C SER A 22 8.35 12.62 -3.12
N VAL A 23 7.96 11.57 -2.38
CA VAL A 23 8.85 10.49 -1.96
C VAL A 23 9.19 9.73 -3.23
N LYS A 24 10.29 10.10 -3.88
CA LYS A 24 10.87 9.30 -4.94
C LYS A 24 11.31 7.98 -4.32
N VAL A 25 10.42 7.00 -4.45
CA VAL A 25 10.53 5.57 -4.14
C VAL A 25 11.50 5.25 -3.02
N ALA A 26 10.92 4.98 -1.86
CA ALA A 26 11.56 4.15 -0.87
C ALA A 26 12.17 2.90 -1.55
N ASN A 27 13.46 2.64 -1.33
CA ASN A 27 14.13 1.50 -1.96
C ASN A 27 13.33 0.22 -1.64
N LEU A 28 12.79 -0.41 -2.68
CA LEU A 28 12.22 -1.75 -2.56
C LEU A 28 13.40 -2.71 -2.35
N THR A 29 13.42 -3.37 -1.20
CA THR A 29 14.43 -4.37 -0.86
C THR A 29 14.16 -5.73 -1.51
N PHE A 30 13.03 -5.85 -2.21
CA PHE A 30 12.52 -7.05 -2.85
C PHE A 30 11.80 -6.68 -4.15
N GLU A 31 11.51 -7.68 -4.99
CA GLU A 31 10.76 -7.50 -6.23
C GLU A 31 9.29 -7.94 -6.02
N PRO A 32 8.34 -7.00 -5.81
CA PRO A 32 6.94 -7.34 -5.66
C PRO A 32 6.38 -7.97 -6.93
N GLN A 33 5.47 -8.93 -6.78
CA GLN A 33 4.67 -9.40 -7.90
C GLN A 33 3.51 -8.43 -8.16
N TRP A 34 3.68 -7.61 -9.19
CA TRP A 34 2.66 -6.70 -9.69
C TRP A 34 1.50 -7.46 -10.38
N PRO A 35 0.27 -6.90 -10.39
CA PRO A 35 -0.13 -5.68 -9.68
C PRO A 35 -0.16 -5.92 -8.15
N VAL A 36 -0.10 -4.84 -7.38
CA VAL A 36 -0.12 -4.87 -5.91
C VAL A 36 -1.23 -3.97 -5.39
N LEU A 37 -1.76 -4.28 -4.21
CA LEU A 37 -2.63 -3.37 -3.49
C LEU A 37 -1.77 -2.46 -2.62
N LEU A 38 -1.95 -1.15 -2.78
CA LEU A 38 -1.47 -0.15 -1.84
C LEU A 38 -2.58 0.10 -0.82
N SER A 39 -2.28 -0.04 0.47
CA SER A 39 -3.17 0.42 1.54
C SER A 39 -2.49 1.48 2.40
N ASP A 40 -3.29 2.31 3.05
CA ASP A 40 -2.79 3.17 4.12
C ASP A 40 -2.36 2.33 5.35
N SER A 41 -1.82 3.02 6.37
CA SER A 41 -1.37 2.40 7.61
C SER A 41 -2.49 1.82 8.48
N GLN A 42 -3.75 2.14 8.20
CA GLN A 42 -4.92 1.72 8.97
C GLN A 42 -5.77 0.68 8.22
N GLY A 43 -5.44 0.36 6.96
CA GLY A 43 -6.27 -0.46 6.09
C GLY A 43 -7.62 0.20 5.75
N GLY A 44 -7.70 1.53 5.81
CA GLY A 44 -8.93 2.30 5.58
C GLY A 44 -9.15 2.71 4.12
N ASP A 45 -8.09 2.68 3.32
CA ASP A 45 -8.09 3.06 1.91
C ASP A 45 -7.23 2.06 1.10
N PHE A 46 -7.63 1.82 -0.14
CA PHE A 46 -6.96 0.91 -1.06
C PHE A 46 -6.85 1.50 -2.45
N SER A 47 -5.71 1.25 -3.09
CA SER A 47 -5.53 1.51 -4.52
C SER A 47 -4.81 0.36 -5.22
N LEU A 48 -5.19 0.09 -6.46
CA LEU A 48 -4.49 -0.93 -7.27
C LEU A 48 -3.32 -0.28 -8.01
N ILE A 49 -2.12 -0.80 -7.80
CA ILE A 49 -0.90 -0.29 -8.45
C ILE A 49 -0.36 -1.36 -9.39
N ASN A 50 -0.20 -1.04 -10.67
CA ASN A 50 0.16 -1.99 -11.71
C ASN A 50 1.67 -2.13 -11.92
N ASN A 51 2.44 -1.12 -11.53
CA ASN A 51 3.88 -1.12 -11.69
C ASN A 51 4.55 -0.07 -10.79
N LEU A 52 5.88 -0.11 -10.76
CA LEU A 52 6.68 0.81 -9.96
C LEU A 52 6.45 2.27 -10.32
N LEU A 53 6.27 2.60 -11.61
CA LEU A 53 6.10 3.98 -12.06
C LEU A 53 4.83 4.61 -11.47
N GLU A 54 3.72 3.87 -11.51
CA GLU A 54 2.45 4.26 -10.91
C GLU A 54 2.57 4.43 -9.39
N LEU A 55 3.35 3.58 -8.71
CA LEU A 55 3.62 3.74 -7.28
C LEU A 55 4.33 5.07 -6.98
N GLU A 56 5.22 5.54 -7.86
CA GLU A 56 5.95 6.81 -7.64
C GLU A 56 5.04 8.04 -7.73
N GLU A 57 3.90 7.92 -8.40
CA GLU A 57 2.91 8.99 -8.55
C GLU A 57 2.02 9.13 -7.32
N HIS A 58 1.98 8.11 -6.45
CA HIS A 58 1.17 8.10 -5.24
C HIS A 58 1.81 8.89 -4.09
N THR A 59 0.97 9.59 -3.32
CA THR A 59 1.41 10.16 -2.05
C THR A 59 1.45 9.07 -1.00
N LEU A 60 2.65 8.76 -0.49
CA LEU A 60 2.86 7.68 0.45
C LEU A 60 3.07 8.23 1.88
N TRP A 61 2.55 7.49 2.86
CA TRP A 61 2.74 7.78 4.28
C TRP A 61 3.46 6.64 5.00
N LEU A 62 4.11 6.96 6.10
CA LEU A 62 4.69 5.94 6.98
C LEU A 62 3.61 4.93 7.40
N GLY A 63 3.97 3.65 7.33
CA GLY A 63 3.07 2.54 7.62
C GLY A 63 2.19 2.13 6.45
N CYS A 64 2.22 2.81 5.30
CA CYS A 64 1.58 2.30 4.07
C CYS A 64 2.04 0.86 3.80
N ARG A 65 1.13 0.04 3.28
CA ARG A 65 1.38 -1.37 3.00
C ARG A 65 1.24 -1.62 1.51
N LEU A 66 2.17 -2.40 0.95
CA LEU A 66 2.03 -3.02 -0.36
C LEU A 66 1.74 -4.50 -0.16
N ILE A 67 0.69 -4.99 -0.80
CA ILE A 67 0.29 -6.39 -0.76
C ILE A 67 0.41 -6.92 -2.18
N ASP A 68 1.39 -7.81 -2.41
CA ASP A 68 1.59 -8.42 -3.72
C ASP A 68 0.56 -9.52 -4.03
N SER A 69 0.55 -10.02 -5.27
CA SER A 69 -0.39 -11.06 -5.71
C SER A 69 -0.25 -12.40 -4.93
N LEU A 70 0.87 -12.62 -4.24
CA LEU A 70 1.07 -13.78 -3.36
C LEU A 70 0.64 -13.53 -1.92
N GLY A 71 0.15 -12.33 -1.61
CA GLY A 71 -0.24 -11.90 -0.27
C GLY A 71 0.93 -11.50 0.62
N ARG A 72 2.13 -11.28 0.05
CA ARG A 72 3.26 -10.75 0.80
C ARG A 72 3.04 -9.28 1.08
N VAL A 73 3.20 -8.92 2.35
CA VAL A 73 3.02 -7.54 2.82
C VAL A 73 4.37 -6.88 2.95
N SER A 74 4.49 -5.67 2.43
CA SER A 74 5.65 -4.81 2.66
C SER A 74 5.21 -3.48 3.21
N ILE A 75 5.93 -2.99 4.20
CA ILE A 75 5.55 -1.82 4.98
C ILE A 75 6.55 -0.70 4.69
N LEU A 76 6.02 0.50 4.45
CA LEU A 76 6.82 1.70 4.29
C LEU A 76 7.28 2.20 5.65
N SER A 77 8.57 2.10 5.91
CA SER A 77 9.18 2.47 7.18
C SER A 77 10.29 3.50 6.98
N GLN A 78 10.75 4.07 8.08
CA GLN A 78 11.89 5.00 8.11
C GLN A 78 12.75 4.66 9.33
N THR A 79 14.06 4.78 9.17
CA THR A 79 14.98 4.77 10.32
C THR A 79 15.61 6.15 10.48
N ASN A 80 16.32 6.37 11.58
CA ASN A 80 17.08 7.61 11.78
C ASN A 80 18.23 7.78 10.76
N ALA A 81 18.70 6.68 10.16
CA ALA A 81 19.88 6.66 9.30
C ALA A 81 19.56 6.55 7.80
N THR A 82 18.42 5.96 7.45
CA THR A 82 17.97 5.79 6.06
C THR A 82 16.68 6.55 5.83
N PRO A 83 16.52 7.19 4.64
CA PRO A 83 15.22 7.70 4.23
C PRO A 83 14.19 6.57 4.16
N LEU A 84 12.95 6.92 3.83
CA LEU A 84 11.86 5.96 3.64
C LEU A 84 12.32 4.73 2.83
N TYR A 85 11.99 3.53 3.31
CA TYR A 85 12.34 2.26 2.68
C TYR A 85 11.19 1.26 2.88
N TRP A 86 11.06 0.33 1.93
CA TRP A 86 10.12 -0.77 2.09
C TRP A 86 10.84 -1.97 2.70
N HIS A 87 10.25 -2.57 3.71
CA HIS A 87 10.66 -3.88 4.19
C HIS A 87 9.50 -4.86 4.12
N LEU A 88 9.84 -6.11 3.85
CA LEU A 88 8.90 -7.21 3.93
C LEU A 88 8.47 -7.39 5.39
N ALA A 89 7.18 -7.61 5.62
CA ALA A 89 6.69 -8.14 6.88
C ALA A 89 6.96 -9.65 6.93
N ASP A 90 7.18 -10.20 8.13
CA ASP A 90 7.45 -11.62 8.30
C ASP A 90 6.23 -12.51 8.00
N GLU A 91 5.04 -11.93 7.96
CA GLU A 91 3.77 -12.64 7.78
C GLU A 91 3.07 -12.26 6.45
N LEU A 92 2.40 -13.25 5.85
CA LEU A 92 1.47 -13.03 4.74
C LEU A 92 0.17 -12.44 5.27
N ILE A 93 -0.49 -11.61 4.45
CA ILE A 93 -1.83 -11.14 4.82
C ILE A 93 -2.83 -12.30 4.80
N SER A 94 -3.62 -12.42 5.86
CA SER A 94 -4.73 -13.38 5.86
C SER A 94 -5.89 -12.84 5.00
N VAL A 95 -6.51 -13.74 4.22
CA VAL A 95 -7.70 -13.40 3.42
C VAL A 95 -8.84 -12.89 4.30
N SER A 96 -8.95 -13.35 5.55
CA SER A 96 -9.94 -12.86 6.51
C SER A 96 -9.70 -11.40 6.92
N VAL A 97 -8.45 -11.02 7.16
CA VAL A 97 -8.10 -9.62 7.48
C VAL A 97 -8.37 -8.74 6.27
N LEU A 98 -7.90 -9.15 5.10
CA LEU A 98 -8.11 -8.39 3.86
C LEU A 98 -9.60 -8.22 3.53
N ASN A 99 -10.43 -9.25 3.74
CA ASN A 99 -11.89 -9.14 3.63
C ASN A 99 -12.47 -8.04 4.53
N ASN A 100 -12.06 -8.00 5.80
CA ASN A 100 -12.58 -7.03 6.75
C ASN A 100 -12.15 -5.60 6.38
N GLU A 101 -10.90 -5.42 5.97
CA GLU A 101 -10.38 -4.12 5.52
C GLU A 101 -11.09 -3.63 4.25
N LEU A 102 -11.26 -4.50 3.24
CA LEU A 102 -11.99 -4.13 2.01
C LEU A 102 -13.47 -3.82 2.25
N LYS A 103 -14.10 -4.46 3.23
CA LYS A 103 -15.47 -4.11 3.64
C LYS A 103 -15.54 -2.73 4.27
N ALA A 104 -14.55 -2.37 5.08
CA ALA A 104 -14.44 -1.05 5.66
C ALA A 104 -14.25 0.00 4.55
N PHE A 105 -13.33 -0.26 3.61
CA PHE A 105 -13.09 0.59 2.44
C PHE A 105 -14.33 0.75 1.55
N ALA A 106 -15.01 -0.35 1.18
CA ALA A 106 -16.25 -0.25 0.42
C ALA A 106 -17.34 0.57 1.15
N ALA A 107 -17.36 0.52 2.49
CA ALA A 107 -18.29 1.33 3.28
C ALA A 107 -17.93 2.82 3.28
N THR A 108 -16.64 3.19 3.22
CA THR A 108 -16.23 4.61 3.09
C THR A 108 -16.64 5.19 1.73
N LEU A 109 -16.73 4.36 0.70
CA LEU A 109 -17.26 4.70 -0.62
C LEU A 109 -18.81 4.76 -0.69
N GLY A 110 -19.50 4.52 0.44
CA GLY A 110 -20.96 4.61 0.51
C GLY A 110 -21.72 3.39 -0.02
N LEU A 111 -21.04 2.28 -0.31
CA LEU A 111 -21.71 1.04 -0.69
C LEU A 111 -22.47 0.46 0.51
N CYS A 112 -23.79 0.39 0.39
CA CYS A 112 -24.61 -0.34 1.36
C CYS A 112 -24.52 -1.85 1.07
N CYS A 113 -24.54 -2.68 2.12
CA CYS A 113 -24.42 -4.16 2.06
C CYS A 113 -23.01 -4.74 1.86
N THR A 114 -21.96 -4.08 2.35
CA THR A 114 -20.58 -4.62 2.33
C THR A 114 -20.42 -5.98 3.03
N SER A 115 -21.34 -6.35 3.92
CA SER A 115 -21.34 -7.66 4.59
C SER A 115 -21.36 -8.86 3.64
N LYS A 116 -21.89 -8.69 2.42
CA LYS A 116 -21.94 -9.72 1.36
C LYS A 116 -20.69 -9.79 0.50
N LEU A 117 -19.80 -8.78 0.56
CA LEU A 117 -18.53 -8.81 -0.16
C LEU A 117 -17.65 -9.89 0.47
N VAL A 118 -17.23 -10.87 -0.34
CA VAL A 118 -16.34 -11.93 0.11
C VAL A 118 -15.33 -12.21 -0.99
N ILE A 119 -14.06 -11.94 -0.69
CA ILE A 119 -12.92 -12.37 -1.50
C ILE A 119 -12.40 -13.71 -1.00
N ARG A 120 -11.88 -14.53 -1.91
CA ARG A 120 -11.26 -15.83 -1.60
C ARG A 120 -9.75 -15.84 -1.84
N SER A 121 -9.24 -14.84 -2.56
CA SER A 121 -7.84 -14.69 -2.90
C SER A 121 -7.44 -13.21 -2.93
N VAL A 122 -6.14 -12.94 -2.98
CA VAL A 122 -5.62 -11.58 -3.21
C VAL A 122 -5.94 -11.10 -4.63
N SER A 123 -6.01 -12.01 -5.60
CA SER A 123 -6.45 -11.64 -6.96
C SER A 123 -7.90 -11.14 -6.97
N ASP A 124 -8.80 -11.80 -6.22
CA ASP A 124 -10.18 -11.31 -6.06
C ASP A 124 -10.20 -9.92 -5.43
N ALA A 125 -9.31 -9.65 -4.47
CA ALA A 125 -9.15 -8.35 -3.84
C ALA A 125 -8.73 -7.27 -4.85
N GLN A 126 -7.76 -7.57 -5.71
CA GLN A 126 -7.30 -6.66 -6.77
C GLN A 126 -8.43 -6.33 -7.75
N HIS A 127 -9.20 -7.33 -8.17
CA HIS A 127 -10.37 -7.12 -9.02
C HIS A 127 -11.46 -6.29 -8.33
N LEU A 128 -11.69 -6.54 -7.04
CA LEU A 128 -12.66 -5.77 -6.26
C LEU A 128 -12.24 -4.31 -6.14
N VAL A 129 -10.98 -4.04 -5.75
CA VAL A 129 -10.47 -2.66 -5.63
C VAL A 129 -10.53 -1.93 -6.96
N LEU A 130 -10.10 -2.56 -8.05
CA LEU A 130 -10.21 -1.96 -9.39
C LEU A 130 -11.64 -1.58 -9.76
N TRP A 131 -12.63 -2.41 -9.40
CA TRP A 131 -14.04 -2.10 -9.64
C TRP A 131 -14.55 -0.97 -8.74
N LEU A 132 -14.10 -0.94 -7.48
CA LEU A 132 -14.45 0.10 -6.49
C LEU A 132 -13.91 1.48 -6.90
N GLU A 133 -12.70 1.55 -7.44
CA GLU A 133 -12.08 2.80 -7.94
C GLU A 133 -12.81 3.42 -9.14
N GLN A 134 -13.66 2.65 -9.82
CA GLN A 134 -14.45 3.09 -10.98
C GLN A 134 -15.86 3.56 -10.65
N GLN A 135 -16.30 3.44 -9.39
CA GLN A 135 -17.63 3.89 -8.93
C GLN A 135 -17.61 5.39 -8.61
#